data_AF-A0A7S8FJ60-F1
#
_entry.id   AF-A0A7S8FJ60-F1
#
_cell.length_a   1.000
_cell.length_b   1.000
_cell.length_c   1.000
_cell.angle_alpha   90.00
_cell.angle_beta   90.00
_cell.angle_gamma   90.00
#
_symmetry.space_group_name_H-M   'P 1'
#
loop_
_entity.id
_entity.type
_entity.pdbx_description
1 polymer ?
#
loop_
_entity_poly.entity_id
_entity_poly.type
_entity_poly.pdbx_seq_one_letter_code
_entity_poly.pdbx_strand_id
1 'polypeptide(L)'
;MYDTINIHHQTLSSCLNLGNLYLDTFFFSLDLIEESSETNLLGLEEIKELVSNKRDVYKVKHPASKGILAEFKDDSSKNLLFPSLNSLANHLKGDRQVIREYLKGVKSGYYRGKWKFTYKD
;
A
#
# COMPACT_ATOMS: atom_id res chain seq x y z
N MET A 1 -19.65 -11.92 7.41
CA MET A 1 -18.40 -11.15 7.60
C MET A 1 -18.28 -9.98 6.63
N TYR A 2 -18.32 -10.20 5.30
CA TYR A 2 -18.20 -9.14 4.28
C TYR A 2 -19.07 -7.90 4.57
N ASP A 3 -20.38 -8.11 4.53
CA ASP A 3 -21.39 -7.07 4.78
C ASP A 3 -21.49 -6.76 6.27
N THR A 4 -21.20 -7.76 7.11
CA THR A 4 -21.35 -7.67 8.56
C THR A 4 -20.45 -6.61 9.17
N ILE A 5 -19.14 -6.65 8.87
CA ILE A 5 -18.16 -5.70 9.39
C ILE A 5 -17.69 -4.73 8.30
N ASN A 6 -18.31 -4.75 7.12
CA ASN A 6 -17.96 -3.89 5.98
C ASN A 6 -16.46 -3.94 5.61
N ILE A 7 -15.92 -5.15 5.47
CA ILE A 7 -14.53 -5.40 5.05
C ILE A 7 -14.49 -5.65 3.53
N HIS A 8 -13.55 -5.04 2.82
CA HIS A 8 -13.40 -5.23 1.36
C HIS A 8 -12.85 -6.62 1.00
N HIS A 9 -13.20 -7.16 -0.18
CA HIS A 9 -13.08 -8.62 -0.44
C HIS A 9 -11.63 -9.02 -0.66
N GLN A 10 -10.89 -8.13 -1.30
CA GLN A 10 -9.45 -8.26 -1.44
C GLN A 10 -8.75 -8.23 -0.08
N THR A 11 -9.25 -7.41 0.86
CA THR A 11 -8.68 -7.33 2.22
C THR A 11 -8.97 -8.61 2.99
N LEU A 12 -10.22 -9.07 3.02
CA LEU A 12 -10.59 -10.32 3.68
C LEU A 12 -9.83 -11.51 3.09
N SER A 13 -9.74 -11.60 1.76
CA SER A 13 -8.96 -12.64 1.08
C SER A 13 -7.48 -12.58 1.47
N SER A 14 -6.90 -11.38 1.55
CA SER A 14 -5.51 -11.22 2.01
C SER A 14 -5.34 -11.64 3.48
N CYS A 15 -6.31 -11.34 4.35
CA CYS A 15 -6.27 -11.77 5.74
C CYS A 15 -6.31 -13.30 5.88
N LEU A 16 -7.23 -13.95 5.17
CA LEU A 16 -7.40 -15.40 5.23
C LEU A 16 -6.25 -16.17 4.57
N ASN A 17 -5.78 -15.71 3.40
CA ASN A 17 -4.81 -16.46 2.61
C ASN A 17 -3.35 -16.12 2.93
N LEU A 18 -3.06 -14.88 3.35
CA LEU A 18 -1.70 -14.42 3.63
C LEU A 18 -1.45 -14.24 5.14
N GLY A 19 -2.47 -14.45 5.98
CA GLY A 19 -2.38 -14.24 7.41
C GLY A 19 -2.26 -12.77 7.83
N ASN A 20 -2.60 -11.83 6.94
CA ASN A 20 -2.51 -10.40 7.23
C ASN A 20 -3.50 -10.01 8.34
N LEU A 21 -3.04 -9.25 9.34
CA LEU A 21 -3.92 -8.72 10.38
C LEU A 21 -4.82 -7.63 9.82
N TYR A 22 -6.11 -7.74 10.07
CA TYR A 22 -7.06 -6.69 9.80
C TYR A 22 -7.00 -5.61 10.90
N LEU A 23 -6.86 -4.34 10.49
CA LEU A 23 -6.69 -3.19 11.40
C LEU A 23 -5.52 -3.36 12.39
N ASP A 24 -4.45 -4.05 11.96
CA ASP A 24 -3.29 -4.41 12.79
C ASP A 24 -3.67 -5.14 14.09
N THR A 25 -4.81 -5.83 14.14
CA THR A 25 -5.32 -6.44 15.39
C THR A 25 -6.06 -7.75 15.17
N PHE A 26 -6.95 -7.83 14.18
CA PHE A 26 -7.79 -9.01 13.99
C PHE A 26 -7.13 -10.00 13.06
N PHE A 27 -6.85 -11.19 13.58
CA PHE A 27 -6.48 -12.34 12.77
C PHE A 27 -7.74 -13.11 12.38
N PHE A 28 -7.84 -13.50 11.12
CA PHE A 28 -8.95 -14.31 10.61
C PHE A 28 -8.41 -15.64 10.13
N SER A 29 -9.07 -16.72 10.53
CA SER A 29 -8.77 -18.10 10.13
C SER A 29 -10.06 -18.82 9.75
N LEU A 30 -9.96 -19.75 8.81
CA LEU A 30 -11.03 -20.73 8.55
C LEU A 30 -10.86 -21.98 9.42
N ASP A 31 -9.64 -22.22 9.89
CA ASP A 31 -9.29 -23.33 10.78
C ASP A 31 -9.32 -22.87 12.23
N LEU A 32 -9.67 -23.80 13.12
CA LEU A 32 -9.60 -23.57 14.56
C LEU A 32 -8.14 -23.36 14.98
N ILE A 33 -7.91 -22.37 15.83
CA ILE A 33 -6.59 -22.09 16.40
C ILE A 33 -6.47 -22.92 17.69
N GLU A 34 -5.84 -24.09 17.59
CA GLU A 34 -5.73 -25.06 18.69
C GLU A 34 -4.81 -24.59 19.83
N GLU A 35 -3.93 -23.63 19.55
CA GLU A 35 -2.98 -23.08 20.50
C GLU A 35 -3.62 -22.13 21.53
N SER A 36 -4.88 -21.75 21.36
CA SER A 36 -5.63 -20.92 22.32
C SER A 36 -6.44 -21.79 23.27
N SER A 37 -5.99 -21.92 24.52
CA SER A 37 -6.73 -22.64 25.57
C SER A 37 -7.99 -21.92 26.06
N GLU A 38 -8.16 -20.65 25.69
CA GLU A 38 -9.32 -19.84 26.05
C GLU A 38 -10.13 -19.50 24.79
N THR A 39 -11.44 -19.77 24.84
CA THR A 39 -12.39 -19.42 23.78
C THR A 39 -13.52 -18.62 24.40
N ASN A 40 -13.56 -17.32 24.12
CA ASN A 40 -14.74 -16.49 24.38
C ASN A 40 -15.60 -16.46 23.11
N LEU A 41 -16.83 -16.96 23.22
CA LEU A 41 -17.79 -16.92 22.12
C LEU A 41 -18.45 -15.55 22.11
N LEU A 42 -18.22 -14.79 21.04
CA LEU A 42 -18.87 -13.51 20.81
C LEU A 42 -20.02 -13.68 19.82
N GLY A 43 -21.13 -13.01 20.12
CA GLY A 43 -22.23 -12.82 19.19
C GLY A 43 -21.86 -11.91 18.02
N LEU A 44 -22.70 -11.92 17.00
CA LEU A 44 -22.46 -11.14 15.78
C LEU A 44 -22.39 -9.63 16.04
N GLU A 45 -23.26 -9.10 16.92
CA GLU A 45 -23.28 -7.68 17.26
C GLU A 45 -22.05 -7.25 18.08
N GLU A 46 -21.58 -8.10 18.99
CA GLU A 46 -20.35 -7.86 19.75
C GLU A 46 -19.14 -7.79 18.83
N ILE A 47 -19.05 -8.68 17.83
CA ILE A 47 -17.99 -8.65 16.82
C ILE A 47 -18.04 -7.35 16.00
N LYS A 48 -19.23 -6.90 15.61
CA LYS A 48 -19.39 -5.64 14.86
C LYS A 48 -18.93 -4.45 15.68
N GLU A 49 -19.36 -4.37 16.93
CA GLU A 49 -18.97 -3.29 17.85
C GLU A 49 -17.46 -3.28 18.06
N LEU A 50 -16.86 -4.45 18.31
CA LEU A 50 -15.43 -4.58 18.55
C LEU A 50 -14.59 -4.14 17.34
N VAL A 51 -15.02 -4.51 16.13
CA VAL A 51 -14.37 -4.05 14.89
C VAL A 51 -14.59 -2.56 14.65
N SER A 52 -15.79 -2.04 14.89
CA SER A 52 -16.11 -0.61 14.73
C SER A 52 -15.25 0.26 15.65
N ASN A 53 -15.21 -0.07 16.94
CA ASN A 53 -14.42 0.64 17.94
C ASN A 53 -12.94 0.66 17.57
N LYS A 54 -12.40 -0.46 17.06
CA LYS A 54 -11.01 -0.50 16.59
C LYS A 54 -10.79 0.35 15.35
N ARG A 55 -11.75 0.35 14.41
CA ARG A 55 -11.67 1.11 13.17
C ARG A 55 -11.65 2.62 13.44
N ASP A 56 -12.44 3.09 14.38
CA ASP A 56 -12.54 4.53 14.69
C ASP A 56 -11.22 5.13 15.20
N VAL A 57 -10.39 4.32 15.86
CA VAL A 57 -9.06 4.72 16.33
C VAL A 57 -7.92 4.27 15.42
N TYR A 58 -8.22 3.51 14.36
CA TYR A 58 -7.21 2.96 13.47
C TYR A 58 -6.63 4.05 12.56
N LYS A 59 -5.31 4.28 12.67
CA LYS A 59 -4.59 5.17 11.76
C LYS A 59 -4.08 4.38 10.57
N VAL A 60 -4.62 4.69 9.39
CA VAL A 60 -4.16 4.10 8.12
C VAL A 60 -2.69 4.43 7.91
N LYS A 61 -1.84 3.39 7.90
CA LYS A 61 -0.44 3.52 7.53
C LYS A 61 -0.34 3.59 6.01
N HIS A 62 -0.20 4.79 5.48
CA HIS A 62 0.21 4.94 4.09
C HIS A 62 1.71 4.66 3.98
N PRO A 63 2.16 3.90 2.95
CA PRO A 63 3.58 3.78 2.67
C PRO A 63 4.19 5.18 2.56
N ALA A 64 5.32 5.39 3.23
CA ALA A 64 6.05 6.65 3.11
C ALA A 64 6.30 6.93 1.61
N SER A 65 6.06 8.16 1.17
CA SER A 65 6.39 8.55 -0.19
C SER A 65 7.89 8.35 -0.41
N LYS A 66 8.25 7.51 -1.38
CA LYS A 66 9.65 7.33 -1.77
C LYS A 66 10.10 8.52 -2.60
N GLY A 67 11.26 9.08 -2.24
CA GLY A 67 11.93 10.08 -3.06
C GLY A 67 12.28 9.51 -4.42
N ILE A 68 12.35 10.36 -5.43
CA ILE A 68 12.76 9.97 -6.78
C ILE A 68 13.79 10.96 -7.29
N LEU A 69 14.95 10.44 -7.68
CA LEU A 69 15.94 11.18 -8.44
C LEU A 69 15.59 11.07 -9.93
N ALA A 70 15.40 12.21 -10.58
CA ALA A 70 15.28 12.33 -12.02
C ALA A 70 16.59 12.86 -12.58
N GLU A 71 17.32 11.99 -13.28
CA GLU A 71 18.59 12.31 -13.91
C GLU A 71 18.37 12.75 -15.36
N PHE A 72 18.96 13.87 -15.74
CA PHE A 72 18.91 14.36 -17.11
C PHE A 72 20.08 13.79 -17.91
N LYS A 73 19.78 13.20 -19.08
CA LYS A 73 20.69 12.37 -19.88
C LYS A 73 22.07 12.98 -20.14
N ASP A 74 22.12 14.29 -20.42
CA ASP A 74 23.32 14.95 -20.94
C ASP A 74 23.87 16.05 -20.00
N ASP A 75 23.23 16.29 -18.86
CA ASP A 75 23.58 17.41 -17.98
C ASP A 75 23.17 17.12 -16.53
N SER A 76 24.14 16.69 -15.72
CA SER A 76 23.91 16.37 -14.31
C SER A 76 23.52 17.59 -13.47
N SER A 77 23.81 18.81 -13.93
CA SER A 77 23.38 20.04 -13.24
C SER A 77 21.86 20.23 -13.27
N LYS A 78 21.16 19.55 -14.18
CA LYS A 78 19.70 19.56 -14.34
C LYS A 78 19.00 18.40 -13.62
N ASN A 79 19.73 17.63 -12.81
CA ASN A 79 19.14 16.57 -12.01
C ASN A 79 18.20 17.17 -10.97
N LEU A 80 17.03 16.55 -10.78
CA LEU A 80 16.01 17.00 -9.86
C LEU A 80 15.60 15.90 -8.91
N LEU A 81 15.35 16.26 -7.65
CA LEU A 81 14.83 15.36 -6.64
C LEU A 81 13.38 15.68 -6.36
N PHE A 82 12.54 14.65 -6.36
CA PHE A 82 11.11 14.76 -6.09
C PHE A 82 10.75 13.96 -4.85
N PRO A 83 9.90 14.49 -3.95
CA PRO A 83 9.49 13.76 -2.75
C PRO A 83 8.55 12.59 -3.04
N SER A 84 7.98 12.51 -4.25
CA SER A 84 7.06 11.43 -4.64
C SER A 84 6.93 11.26 -6.16
N LEU A 85 6.36 10.12 -6.57
CA LEU A 85 5.91 9.90 -7.96
C LEU A 85 4.90 10.95 -8.43
N ASN A 86 4.05 11.44 -7.53
CA ASN A 86 3.03 12.42 -7.88
C ASN A 86 3.67 13.77 -8.24
N SER A 87 4.62 14.24 -7.42
CA SER A 87 5.37 15.48 -7.68
C SER A 87 6.16 15.41 -8.99
N LEU A 88 6.80 14.27 -9.27
CA LEU A 88 7.52 14.04 -10.52
C LEU A 88 6.57 14.09 -11.73
N ALA A 89 5.46 13.35 -11.68
CA ALA A 89 4.49 13.29 -12.77
C ALA A 89 3.87 14.66 -13.07
N ASN A 90 3.55 15.43 -12.03
CA ASN A 90 3.04 16.79 -12.18
C ASN A 90 4.07 17.72 -12.82
N HIS A 91 5.32 17.68 -12.37
CA HIS A 91 6.40 18.50 -12.92
C HIS A 91 6.63 18.20 -14.41
N LEU A 92 6.67 16.92 -14.78
CA LEU A 92 6.88 16.51 -16.18
C LEU A 92 5.61 16.54 -17.03
N LYS A 93 4.44 16.85 -16.46
CA LYS A 93 3.12 16.69 -17.10
C LYS A 93 3.02 15.30 -17.78
N GLY A 94 3.35 14.27 -17.01
CA GLY A 94 3.49 12.90 -17.48
C GLY A 94 2.47 11.97 -16.85
N ASP A 95 2.23 10.83 -17.51
CA ASP A 95 1.40 9.78 -16.94
C ASP A 95 2.16 9.03 -15.82
N ARG A 96 1.51 8.91 -14.66
CA ARG A 96 2.11 8.27 -13.47
C ARG A 96 2.41 6.79 -13.69
N GLN A 97 1.54 6.08 -14.43
CA GLN A 97 1.70 4.66 -14.66
C GLN A 97 2.90 4.41 -15.59
N VAL A 98 3.03 5.20 -16.65
CA VAL A 98 4.19 5.12 -17.56
C VAL A 98 5.49 5.43 -16.82
N ILE A 99 5.55 6.51 -16.03
CA ILE A 99 6.75 6.85 -15.24
C ILE A 99 7.12 5.71 -14.27
N ARG A 100 6.11 5.07 -13.65
CA ARG A 100 6.30 3.92 -12.77
C ARG A 100 6.88 2.70 -13.49
N GLU A 101 6.52 2.46 -14.75
CA GLU A 101 7.09 1.37 -15.55
C GLU A 101 8.59 1.58 -15.80
N TYR A 102 9.04 2.82 -16.03
CA TYR A 102 10.47 3.14 -16.12
C TYR A 102 11.17 2.95 -14.77
N LEU A 103 10.56 3.40 -13.66
CA LEU A 103 11.11 3.20 -12.31
C LEU A 103 11.24 1.72 -11.92
N LYS A 104 10.32 0.87 -12.39
CA LYS A 104 10.35 -0.58 -12.16
C LYS A 104 11.26 -1.33 -13.12
N GLY A 105 11.86 -0.65 -14.11
CA GLY A 105 12.65 -1.29 -15.16
C GLY A 105 11.84 -2.10 -16.19
N VAL A 106 10.51 -2.00 -16.18
CA VAL A 106 9.64 -2.62 -17.20
C VAL A 106 9.84 -1.94 -18.55
N LYS A 107 10.00 -0.62 -18.54
CA LYS A 107 10.43 0.16 -19.72
C LYS A 107 11.90 0.54 -19.58
N SER A 108 12.67 0.29 -20.63
CA SER A 108 14.10 0.61 -20.71
C SER A 108 14.35 1.96 -21.38
N GLY A 109 15.54 2.53 -21.14
CA GLY A 109 15.98 3.77 -21.75
C GLY A 109 15.50 5.02 -21.02
N TYR A 110 15.45 6.15 -21.73
CA TYR A 110 15.11 7.44 -21.17
C TYR A 110 13.64 7.78 -21.40
N TYR A 111 12.93 8.13 -20.33
CA TYR A 111 11.59 8.68 -20.43
C TYR A 111 11.62 9.98 -21.24
N ARG A 112 10.82 10.01 -22.32
CA ARG A 112 10.80 11.09 -23.33
C ARG A 112 12.19 11.42 -23.89
N GLY A 113 13.07 10.43 -23.96
CA GLY A 113 14.44 10.57 -24.50
C GLY A 113 15.40 11.37 -23.63
N LYS A 114 14.98 11.84 -22.44
CA LYS A 114 15.75 12.80 -21.63
C LYS A 114 15.97 12.38 -20.17
N TRP A 115 15.03 11.65 -19.58
CA TRP A 115 15.00 11.43 -18.14
C TRP A 115 15.22 9.97 -17.76
N LYS A 116 16.08 9.73 -16.78
CA LYS A 116 16.24 8.45 -16.10
C LYS A 116 15.75 8.60 -14.66
N PHE A 117 15.02 7.62 -14.14
CA PHE A 117 14.41 7.70 -12.81
C PHE A 117 14.93 6.60 -11.91
N THR A 118 15.24 6.97 -10.66
CA THR A 118 15.70 6.04 -9.62
C THR A 118 15.02 6.37 -8.30
N TYR A 119 14.55 5.36 -7.57
CA TYR A 119 14.05 5.57 -6.21
C TYR A 119 15.20 6.02 -5.28
N LYS A 120 14.91 6.96 -4.39
CA LYS A 120 15.77 7.39 -3.30
C LYS A 120 15.09 7.03 -1.99
N ASP A 121 15.86 6.38 -1.13
CA ASP A 121 15.49 6.12 0.27
C ASP A 121 15.62 7.40 1.10
#